data_AF-A0A0E0KSE2-F1
#
_entry.id   AF-A0A0E0KSE2-F1
#
_cell.length_a   1.000
_cell.length_b   1.000
_cell.length_c   1.000
_cell.angle_alpha   90.00
_cell.angle_beta   90.00
_cell.angle_gamma   90.00
#
_symmetry.space_group_name_H-M   'P 1'
#
loop_
_entity.id
_entity.type
_entity.pdbx_description
1 polymer ?
#
loop_
_entity_poly.entity_id
_entity_poly.type
_entity_poly.pdbx_seq_one_letter_code
_entity_poly.pdbx_strand_id
1 'polypeptide(L)'
;MGSSTILFYCVALSVVAAAVVSSAAEEAEAPQDEASFLSAATLASSDSEAKTTETSRRALTGHEEIIAKPCPMQFEEVKGYEELGAKCKEKHTMKECCELFKKLACPYNHLFNDITNVCANDLFYFIHTKGKLQPGTILENCNEGPTGIKC
;
A
#
# COMPACT_ATOMS: atom_id res chain seq x y z
N MET A 1 47.59 -33.56 -7.89
CA MET A 1 47.19 -34.42 -6.75
C MET A 1 46.90 -33.51 -5.57
N GLY A 2 45.85 -33.64 -4.77
CA GLY A 2 44.71 -34.56 -4.81
C GLY A 2 44.07 -34.57 -3.43
N SER A 3 42.83 -34.09 -3.29
CA SER A 3 42.10 -34.10 -2.01
C SER A 3 40.62 -34.37 -2.31
N SER A 4 40.20 -35.62 -2.09
CA SER A 4 38.88 -36.13 -2.47
C SER A 4 38.50 -37.36 -1.64
N THR A 5 37.59 -37.14 -0.69
CA THR A 5 36.64 -38.07 -0.03
C THR A 5 36.05 -37.23 1.12
N ILE A 6 34.79 -36.80 1.16
CA ILE A 6 33.54 -37.57 1.02
C ILE A 6 33.61 -38.87 1.82
N LEU A 7 33.14 -38.80 3.08
CA LEU A 7 32.41 -39.81 3.85
C LEU A 7 31.70 -39.02 4.96
N PHE A 8 30.41 -38.72 4.81
CA PHE A 8 29.29 -39.52 5.34
C PHE A 8 29.19 -39.56 6.88
N TYR A 9 28.03 -39.10 7.36
CA TYR A 9 27.33 -39.56 8.56
C TYR A 9 27.87 -39.24 9.97
N CYS A 10 27.17 -38.30 10.62
CA CYS A 10 26.34 -38.57 11.80
C CYS A 10 26.87 -39.52 12.90
N VAL A 11 27.68 -38.98 13.82
CA VAL A 11 27.71 -39.36 15.25
C VAL A 11 28.01 -38.05 16.00
N ALA A 12 27.07 -37.37 16.66
CA ALA A 12 26.45 -37.69 17.95
C ALA A 12 27.45 -37.73 19.13
N LEU A 13 27.04 -37.18 20.29
CA LEU A 13 27.80 -37.09 21.56
C LEU A 13 28.96 -36.05 21.49
N SER A 14 29.03 -35.05 22.38
CA SER A 14 29.01 -35.22 23.84
C SER A 14 28.05 -34.28 24.58
N VAL A 15 27.30 -34.87 25.52
CA VAL A 15 26.50 -34.20 26.56
C VAL A 15 27.38 -34.04 27.83
N VAL A 16 26.80 -33.55 28.94
CA VAL A 16 27.35 -33.48 30.34
C VAL A 16 28.21 -32.22 30.62
N ALA A 17 27.97 -31.43 31.67
CA ALA A 17 26.81 -31.32 32.56
C ALA A 17 26.71 -29.96 33.30
N ALA A 18 25.46 -29.55 33.51
CA ALA A 18 24.84 -29.06 34.76
C ALA A 18 25.56 -28.07 35.70
N ALA A 19 24.90 -26.92 35.89
CA ALA A 19 24.74 -26.29 37.19
C ALA A 19 23.24 -26.25 37.54
N VAL A 20 22.87 -26.71 38.73
CA VAL A 20 21.48 -26.90 39.17
C VAL A 20 21.06 -25.87 40.21
N VAL A 21 19.82 -25.36 40.10
CA VAL A 21 18.92 -25.15 41.26
C VAL A 21 17.48 -25.45 40.80
N SER A 22 16.78 -26.27 41.58
CA SER A 22 15.37 -26.72 41.50
C SER A 22 14.35 -25.56 41.44
N SER A 23 13.07 -25.67 41.05
CA SER A 23 12.17 -26.73 40.50
C SER A 23 10.84 -26.02 40.06
N ALA A 24 9.81 -26.62 39.44
CA ALA A 24 9.39 -28.03 39.31
C ALA A 24 8.68 -28.31 37.95
N ALA A 25 7.70 -29.22 37.96
CA ALA A 25 6.84 -29.67 36.86
C ALA A 25 5.55 -28.79 36.72
N GLU A 26 4.68 -28.92 35.71
CA GLU A 26 4.49 -30.00 34.72
C GLU A 26 3.87 -29.47 33.39
N GLU A 27 3.84 -30.30 32.35
CA GLU A 27 3.23 -29.99 31.05
C GLU A 27 1.69 -30.04 31.08
N ALA A 28 1.04 -29.13 30.35
CA ALA A 28 -0.34 -29.30 29.89
C ALA A 28 -0.50 -28.56 28.55
N GLU A 29 -0.56 -29.32 27.46
CA GLU A 29 -0.88 -28.81 26.12
C GLU A 29 -2.33 -28.30 26.11
N ALA A 30 -2.52 -27.03 25.78
CA ALA A 30 -3.82 -26.35 25.81
C ALA A 30 -4.01 -25.44 24.58
N PRO A 31 -5.26 -25.21 24.11
CA PRO A 31 -5.50 -24.97 22.69
C PRO A 31 -5.13 -23.56 22.20
N GLN A 32 -4.84 -23.48 20.90
CA GLN A 32 -4.85 -22.23 20.15
C GLN A 32 -6.30 -21.76 19.94
N ASP A 33 -6.88 -21.14 20.98
CA ASP A 33 -8.23 -20.57 20.90
C ASP A 33 -8.17 -19.08 20.49
N GLU A 34 -8.91 -18.79 19.42
CA GLU A 34 -9.30 -17.49 18.87
C GLU A 34 -9.12 -16.26 19.79
N ALA A 35 -8.23 -15.34 19.39
CA ALA A 35 -8.07 -14.04 20.04
C ALA A 35 -8.16 -12.88 19.04
N SER A 36 -9.39 -12.58 18.58
CA SER A 36 -9.73 -11.28 17.98
C SER A 36 -11.13 -10.83 18.39
N PHE A 37 -11.34 -10.68 19.70
CA PHE A 37 -12.58 -10.09 20.22
C PHE A 37 -12.49 -8.56 20.19
N LEU A 38 -13.45 -7.91 19.52
CA LEU A 38 -13.63 -6.46 19.59
C LEU A 38 -13.97 -6.07 21.04
N SER A 39 -13.21 -5.13 21.60
CA SER A 39 -13.34 -4.75 23.00
C SER A 39 -14.71 -4.15 23.31
N ALA A 40 -15.21 -4.35 24.54
CA ALA A 40 -16.44 -3.71 25.00
C ALA A 40 -16.39 -2.16 24.91
N ALA A 41 -15.20 -1.55 24.92
CA ALA A 41 -15.03 -0.12 24.69
C ALA A 41 -15.41 0.32 23.26
N THR A 42 -15.26 -0.56 22.27
CA THR A 42 -15.71 -0.34 20.88
C THR A 42 -17.24 -0.29 20.81
N LEU A 43 -17.92 -1.15 21.59
CA LEU A 43 -19.38 -1.19 21.68
C LEU A 43 -19.94 -0.04 22.55
N ALA A 44 -19.23 0.34 23.61
CA ALA A 44 -19.64 1.41 24.53
C ALA A 44 -19.55 2.83 23.93
N SER A 45 -18.90 3.01 22.77
CA SER A 45 -18.80 4.32 22.12
C SER A 45 -20.13 4.81 21.52
N SER A 46 -21.20 4.00 21.55
CA SER A 46 -22.52 4.35 20.99
C SER A 46 -23.48 5.01 21.97
N ASP A 47 -23.27 4.92 23.29
CA ASP A 47 -24.22 5.39 24.32
C ASP A 47 -23.56 6.27 25.39
N SER A 48 -23.59 7.61 25.21
CA SER A 48 -24.12 8.58 26.20
C SER A 48 -23.81 10.06 25.88
N GLU A 49 -24.89 10.76 25.51
CA GLU A 49 -25.32 12.13 25.90
C GLU A 49 -24.32 13.30 26.09
N ALA A 50 -24.47 14.28 25.17
CA ALA A 50 -24.53 15.73 25.41
C ALA A 50 -23.54 16.42 26.37
N LYS A 51 -22.52 17.07 25.78
CA LYS A 51 -22.04 18.38 26.26
C LYS A 51 -21.94 19.39 25.12
N THR A 52 -22.81 20.39 25.14
CA THR A 52 -22.93 21.41 24.09
C THR A 52 -21.82 22.46 24.20
N THR A 53 -20.77 22.33 23.39
CA THR A 53 -19.89 23.44 22.96
C THR A 53 -19.48 23.22 21.52
N GLU A 54 -19.46 24.30 20.72
CA GLU A 54 -19.41 24.27 19.26
C GLU A 54 -18.16 23.62 18.62
N THR A 55 -18.37 23.25 17.35
CA THR A 55 -17.36 23.01 16.30
C THR A 55 -16.93 21.56 16.04
N SER A 56 -17.58 21.00 15.01
CA SER A 56 -17.06 19.99 14.08
C SER A 56 -16.83 18.56 14.60
N ARG A 57 -17.94 17.84 14.80
CA ARG A 57 -18.12 16.56 14.10
C ARG A 57 -19.39 16.65 13.25
N ARG A 58 -19.24 17.00 11.97
CA ARG A 58 -20.34 16.85 11.02
C ARG A 58 -20.70 15.37 10.95
N ALA A 59 -21.99 15.08 11.00
CA ALA A 59 -22.49 13.74 10.78
C ALA A 59 -22.02 13.21 9.41
N LEU A 60 -21.49 11.99 9.39
CA LEU A 60 -21.38 11.17 8.18
C LEU A 60 -22.74 10.52 7.87
N THR A 61 -23.79 11.34 7.81
CA THR A 61 -25.09 10.94 7.25
C THR A 61 -25.03 11.09 5.74
N GLY A 62 -25.02 9.98 5.02
CA GLY A 62 -25.12 9.98 3.56
C GLY A 62 -23.80 9.97 2.80
N HIS A 63 -22.92 9.02 3.10
CA HIS A 63 -22.18 8.39 2.01
C HIS A 63 -23.03 7.22 1.51
N GLU A 64 -23.64 7.40 0.33
CA GLU A 64 -23.86 6.26 -0.54
C GLU A 64 -22.48 5.70 -0.84
N GLU A 65 -22.21 4.47 -0.40
CA GLU A 65 -20.91 3.83 -0.61
C GLU A 65 -20.79 3.56 -2.12
N ILE A 66 -20.16 4.49 -2.84
CA ILE A 66 -19.79 4.28 -4.23
C ILE A 66 -18.72 3.19 -4.21
N ILE A 67 -19.18 1.94 -4.31
CA ILE A 67 -18.34 0.77 -4.54
C ILE A 67 -17.70 0.97 -5.92
N ALA A 68 -16.53 1.61 -5.91
CA ALA A 68 -15.80 1.95 -7.11
C ALA A 68 -15.46 0.66 -7.87
N LYS A 69 -15.88 0.61 -9.12
CA LYS A 69 -15.71 -0.57 -9.97
C LYS A 69 -14.21 -0.82 -10.22
N PRO A 70 -13.79 -2.09 -10.31
CA PRO A 70 -12.43 -2.42 -10.73
C PRO A 70 -12.15 -1.83 -12.11
N CYS A 71 -10.90 -1.42 -12.37
CA CYS A 71 -10.54 -0.92 -13.68
C CYS A 71 -10.62 -2.04 -14.74
N PRO A 72 -11.27 -1.83 -15.90
CA PRO A 72 -11.28 -2.81 -16.99
C PRO A 72 -9.94 -2.92 -17.73
N MET A 73 -8.99 -2.01 -17.47
CA MET A 73 -7.66 -1.97 -18.08
C MET A 73 -6.58 -2.37 -17.08
N GLN A 74 -5.66 -3.22 -17.52
CA GLN A 74 -4.47 -3.59 -16.75
C GLN A 74 -3.32 -2.62 -17.09
N PHE A 75 -3.08 -1.65 -16.22
CA PHE A 75 -2.00 -0.67 -16.42
C PHE A 75 -0.59 -1.25 -16.25
N GLU A 76 -0.45 -2.46 -15.71
CA GLU A 76 0.86 -3.05 -15.44
C GLU A 76 1.74 -3.21 -16.70
N GLU A 77 1.12 -3.54 -17.83
CA GLU A 77 1.77 -3.79 -19.12
C GLU A 77 2.15 -2.51 -19.90
N VAL A 78 1.66 -1.35 -19.45
CA VAL A 78 1.93 -0.07 -20.09
C VAL A 78 3.41 0.30 -19.90
N LYS A 79 4.02 0.89 -20.94
CA LYS A 79 5.44 1.24 -20.99
C LYS A 79 5.65 2.74 -20.76
N GLY A 80 6.86 3.13 -20.39
CA GLY A 80 7.25 4.53 -20.23
C GLY A 80 7.22 5.07 -18.80
N TYR A 81 6.81 4.28 -17.80
CA TYR A 81 6.82 4.69 -16.40
C TYR A 81 8.19 5.17 -15.90
N GLU A 82 9.26 4.44 -16.23
CA GLU A 82 10.63 4.80 -15.82
C GLU A 82 11.14 6.07 -16.52
N GLU A 83 10.79 6.28 -17.80
CA GLU A 83 11.15 7.49 -18.55
C GLU A 83 10.42 8.72 -18.01
N LEU A 84 9.11 8.60 -17.78
CA LEU A 84 8.30 9.62 -17.09
C LEU A 84 8.94 9.96 -15.74
N GLY A 85 9.18 8.95 -14.91
CA GLY A 85 9.81 9.10 -13.60
C GLY A 85 11.19 9.74 -13.62
N ALA A 86 12.01 9.46 -14.63
CA ALA A 86 13.31 10.11 -14.82
C ALA A 86 13.17 11.59 -15.20
N LYS A 87 12.21 11.93 -16.06
CA LYS A 87 11.95 13.31 -16.54
C LYS A 87 11.16 14.17 -15.55
N CYS A 88 10.42 13.56 -14.63
CA CYS A 88 9.61 14.26 -13.64
C CYS A 88 10.33 14.51 -12.29
N LYS A 89 11.67 14.61 -12.28
CA LYS A 89 12.46 14.92 -11.05
C LYS A 89 12.94 16.36 -10.99
N GLU A 90 13.44 16.86 -12.11
CA GLU A 90 14.14 18.14 -12.16
C GLU A 90 13.23 19.26 -12.65
N LYS A 91 13.31 20.45 -12.02
CA LYS A 91 12.47 21.60 -12.40
C LYS A 91 12.62 21.99 -13.87
N HIS A 92 13.81 21.83 -14.44
CA HIS A 92 14.10 22.19 -15.83
C HIS A 92 13.52 21.20 -16.87
N THR A 93 13.18 19.97 -16.48
CA THR A 93 12.57 18.96 -17.36
C THR A 93 11.05 18.89 -17.23
N MET A 94 10.42 19.73 -16.40
CA MET A 94 8.97 19.65 -16.12
C MET A 94 8.08 19.78 -17.35
N LYS A 95 8.47 20.60 -18.34
CA LYS A 95 7.73 20.66 -19.61
C LYS A 95 7.72 19.30 -20.33
N GLU A 96 8.86 18.62 -20.39
CA GLU A 96 8.96 17.29 -21.00
C GLU A 96 8.23 16.22 -20.17
N CYS A 97 8.29 16.31 -18.84
CA CYS A 97 7.50 15.49 -17.92
C CYS A 97 6.00 15.56 -18.23
N CYS A 98 5.44 16.76 -18.40
CA CYS A 98 4.01 16.92 -18.68
C CYS A 98 3.61 16.38 -20.06
N GLU A 99 4.44 16.58 -21.08
CA GLU A 99 4.22 15.99 -22.41
C GLU A 99 4.30 14.45 -22.40
N LEU A 100 5.20 13.87 -21.60
CA LEU A 100 5.27 12.42 -21.39
C LEU A 100 4.08 11.90 -20.60
N PHE A 101 3.64 12.61 -19.55
CA PHE A 101 2.44 12.25 -18.79
C PHE A 101 1.20 12.26 -19.68
N LYS A 102 1.04 13.27 -20.54
CA LYS A 102 -0.05 13.32 -21.53
C LYS A 102 -0.01 12.11 -22.47
N LYS A 103 1.15 11.78 -23.05
CA LYS A 103 1.29 10.58 -23.91
C LYS A 103 0.92 9.28 -23.20
N LEU A 104 1.20 9.17 -21.91
CA LEU A 104 0.89 7.99 -21.09
C LEU A 104 -0.59 7.93 -20.69
N ALA A 105 -1.19 9.04 -20.28
CA ALA A 105 -2.52 9.08 -19.65
C ALA A 105 -3.66 9.40 -20.62
N CYS A 106 -3.45 10.25 -21.63
CA CYS A 106 -4.50 10.69 -22.55
C CYS A 106 -5.24 9.56 -23.31
N PRO A 107 -4.60 8.44 -23.71
CA PRO A 107 -5.31 7.29 -24.31
C PRO A 107 -6.40 6.69 -23.40
N TYR A 108 -6.32 6.92 -22.09
CA TYR A 108 -7.20 6.34 -21.07
C TYR A 108 -8.08 7.39 -20.38
N ASN A 109 -8.17 8.62 -20.92
CA ASN A 109 -8.88 9.75 -20.32
C ASN A 109 -10.34 9.44 -19.94
N HIS A 110 -11.04 8.65 -20.75
CA HIS A 110 -12.43 8.24 -20.52
C HIS A 110 -12.61 7.33 -19.30
N LEU A 111 -11.61 6.49 -18.98
CA LEU A 111 -11.60 5.67 -17.76
C LEU A 111 -11.12 6.48 -16.56
N PHE A 112 -10.07 7.28 -16.76
CA PHE A 112 -9.43 8.09 -15.73
C PHE A 112 -10.35 9.19 -15.17
N ASN A 113 -11.24 9.74 -16.00
CA ASN A 113 -12.22 10.77 -15.60
C ASN A 113 -13.56 10.18 -15.09
N ASP A 114 -13.77 8.86 -15.14
CA ASP A 114 -14.96 8.22 -14.58
C ASP A 114 -14.76 7.91 -13.09
N ILE A 115 -15.35 8.77 -12.25
CA ILE A 115 -15.30 8.67 -10.79
C ILE A 115 -16.00 7.43 -10.20
N THR A 116 -16.65 6.60 -11.03
CA THR A 116 -17.28 5.34 -10.59
C THR A 116 -16.35 4.13 -10.64
N ASN A 117 -15.08 4.31 -11.02
CA ASN A 117 -14.07 3.26 -11.10
C ASN A 117 -12.74 3.67 -10.43
N VAL A 118 -11.81 2.71 -10.29
CA VAL A 118 -10.48 2.93 -9.64
C VAL A 118 -9.31 3.15 -10.61
N CYS A 119 -9.54 3.25 -11.92
CA CYS A 119 -8.48 3.34 -12.94
C CYS A 119 -7.47 4.48 -12.71
N ALA A 120 -7.91 5.62 -12.18
CA ALA A 120 -7.01 6.72 -11.85
C ALA A 120 -6.00 6.33 -10.75
N ASN A 121 -6.46 5.59 -9.74
CA ASN A 121 -5.60 5.10 -8.66
C ASN A 121 -4.61 4.04 -9.16
N ASP A 122 -5.07 3.12 -10.00
CA ASP A 122 -4.24 2.05 -10.58
C ASP A 122 -3.13 2.62 -11.48
N LEU A 123 -3.46 3.61 -12.33
CA LEU A 123 -2.46 4.28 -13.17
C LEU A 123 -1.43 5.04 -12.32
N PHE A 124 -1.88 5.82 -11.33
CA PHE A 124 -0.95 6.52 -10.43
C PHE A 124 -0.12 5.58 -9.57
N TYR A 125 -0.64 4.42 -9.17
CA TYR A 125 0.13 3.39 -8.47
C TYR A 125 1.36 2.97 -9.28
N PHE A 126 1.21 2.68 -10.58
CA PHE A 126 2.35 2.33 -11.44
C PHE A 126 3.28 3.51 -11.74
N ILE A 127 2.76 4.74 -11.87
CA ILE A 127 3.59 5.95 -11.98
C ILE A 127 4.47 6.13 -10.74
N HIS A 128 3.92 5.96 -9.53
CA HIS A 128 4.68 6.10 -8.29
C HIS A 128 5.64 4.92 -8.06
N THR A 129 5.23 3.68 -8.32
CA THR A 129 6.05 2.48 -8.04
C THR A 129 7.08 2.18 -9.12
N LYS A 130 6.65 1.98 -10.37
CA LYS A 130 7.56 1.71 -11.51
C LYS A 130 8.32 2.97 -11.92
N GLY A 131 7.66 4.12 -11.96
CA GLY A 131 8.31 5.40 -12.26
C GLY A 131 9.15 5.97 -11.12
N LYS A 132 8.95 5.54 -9.86
CA LYS A 132 9.60 6.11 -8.67
C LYS A 132 9.35 7.63 -8.55
N LEU A 133 8.16 8.06 -8.99
CA LEU A 133 7.71 9.45 -8.95
C LEU A 133 6.98 9.73 -7.64
N GLN A 134 7.18 10.92 -7.06
CA GLN A 134 6.49 11.29 -5.84
C GLN A 134 5.01 11.64 -6.10
N PRO A 135 4.09 11.27 -5.20
CA PRO A 135 2.72 11.78 -5.25
C PRO A 135 2.69 13.31 -5.25
N GLY A 136 1.78 13.89 -6.04
CA GLY A 136 1.63 15.34 -6.19
C GLY A 136 2.45 15.97 -7.31
N THR A 137 3.59 15.40 -7.72
CA THR A 137 4.48 16.05 -8.71
C THR A 137 3.78 16.41 -10.02
N ILE A 138 2.94 15.53 -10.56
CA ILE A 138 2.17 15.81 -11.78
C ILE A 138 1.13 16.91 -11.55
N LEU A 139 0.42 16.89 -10.42
CA LEU A 139 -0.63 17.87 -10.10
C LEU A 139 -0.06 19.29 -9.93
N GLU A 140 1.12 19.40 -9.30
CA GLU A 140 1.78 20.69 -9.05
C GLU A 140 2.40 21.31 -10.32
N ASN A 141 2.93 20.48 -11.23
CA ASN A 141 3.73 20.97 -12.36
C ASN A 141 3.03 20.94 -13.72
N CYS A 142 1.98 20.12 -13.88
CA CYS A 142 1.34 19.88 -15.18
C CYS A 142 -0.11 20.37 -15.28
N ASN A 143 -0.65 21.01 -14.25
CA ASN A 143 -2.01 21.55 -14.28
C ASN A 143 -2.09 22.78 -15.21
N GLU A 144 -2.99 22.72 -16.21
CA GLU A 144 -3.13 23.74 -17.25
C GLU A 144 -4.33 24.68 -17.01
N GLY A 145 -5.08 24.50 -15.91
CA GLY A 145 -6.15 25.41 -15.50
C GLY A 145 -7.31 24.71 -14.78
N PRO A 146 -8.51 25.34 -14.72
CA PRO A 146 -9.65 24.79 -13.99
C PRO A 146 -10.20 23.48 -14.58
N THR A 147 -9.84 23.15 -15.83
CA THR A 147 -10.16 21.89 -16.52
C THR A 147 -9.10 20.80 -16.31
N GLY A 148 -8.05 21.05 -15.51
CA GLY A 148 -6.95 20.12 -15.29
C GLY A 148 -5.95 20.09 -16.45
N ILE A 149 -5.67 18.89 -16.97
CA ILE A 149 -4.63 18.65 -17.99
C ILE A 149 -5.32 18.40 -19.33
N LYS A 150 -4.98 19.17 -20.38
CA LYS A 150 -5.59 19.02 -21.69
C LYS A 150 -4.95 17.88 -22.48
N CYS A 151 -5.80 16.92 -22.85
CA CYS A 151 -5.65 16.07 -24.03
C CYS A 151 -6.38 16.74 -25.22
#